data_AF-A0A2E4LB87-F1
#
_entry.id   AF-A0A2E4LB87-F1
#
_cell.length_a   1.000
_cell.length_b   1.000
_cell.length_c   1.000
_cell.angle_alpha   90.00
_cell.angle_beta   90.00
_cell.angle_gamma   90.00
#
_symmetry.space_group_name_H-M   'P 1'
#
loop_
_entity.id
_entity.type
_entity.pdbx_description
1 polymer ?
#
loop_
_entity_poly.entity_id
_entity_poly.type
_entity_poly.pdbx_seq_one_letter_code
_entity_poly.pdbx_strand_id
1 'polypeptide(L)'
;MNHKYYILTAVIFFVFGYSQVSAQEIFEKWSALDEYHVIMSQTFHPAENDNLEPIKTRSGDLVEKANLLAKSPIPVEYNTEEIVATVKKLQKETKALDKLVSDKKSTDEQIKQGIMGLHDVFHEIVGLCRQDDH
;
A
#
# COMPACT_ATOMS: atom_id res chain seq x y z
N MET A 1 66.04 24.72 -5.12
CA MET A 1 65.16 24.52 -6.31
C MET A 1 64.19 23.39 -5.94
N ASN A 2 62.92 23.69 -5.62
CA ASN A 2 61.77 23.76 -6.55
C ASN A 2 61.44 22.36 -7.11
N HIS A 3 60.28 21.73 -6.90
CA HIS A 3 58.91 22.26 -6.87
C HIS A 3 57.95 21.50 -5.93
N LYS A 4 57.00 22.27 -5.38
CA LYS A 4 55.72 21.85 -4.81
C LYS A 4 54.83 21.30 -5.94
N TYR A 5 54.17 20.17 -5.75
CA TYR A 5 52.81 19.93 -6.29
C TYR A 5 52.04 19.02 -5.34
N TYR A 6 51.04 19.60 -4.69
CA TYR A 6 49.97 18.91 -3.99
C TYR A 6 49.08 18.25 -5.06
N ILE A 7 48.97 16.93 -5.05
CA ILE A 7 47.93 16.24 -5.83
C ILE A 7 46.77 15.99 -4.88
N LEU A 8 45.83 16.94 -4.87
CA LEU A 8 44.52 16.77 -4.26
C LEU A 8 43.67 15.99 -5.26
N THR A 9 43.57 14.67 -5.12
CA THR A 9 42.62 13.88 -5.91
C THR A 9 41.22 14.08 -5.34
N ALA A 10 40.42 14.93 -5.98
CA ALA A 10 38.98 14.97 -5.77
C ALA A 10 38.35 13.73 -6.46
N VAL A 11 38.00 12.72 -5.67
CA VAL A 11 37.20 11.59 -6.14
C VAL A 11 35.75 12.06 -6.19
N ILE A 12 35.28 12.47 -7.37
CA ILE A 12 33.86 12.74 -7.62
C ILE A 12 33.19 11.37 -7.82
N PHE A 13 32.59 10.84 -6.76
CA PHE A 13 31.63 9.74 -6.87
C PHE A 13 30.33 10.30 -7.47
N PHE A 14 30.16 10.14 -8.78
CA PHE A 14 28.85 10.32 -9.42
C PHE A 14 28.02 9.06 -9.12
N VAL A 15 27.39 9.03 -7.94
CA VAL A 15 26.40 8.00 -7.62
C VAL A 15 25.18 8.29 -8.49
N PHE A 16 24.97 7.50 -9.54
CA PHE A 16 23.68 7.41 -10.22
C PHE A 16 22.65 6.96 -9.17
N GLY A 17 21.91 7.91 -8.61
CA GLY A 17 20.82 7.61 -7.68
C GLY A 17 19.67 6.96 -8.44
N TYR A 18 19.36 5.70 -8.11
CA TYR A 18 18.06 5.14 -8.47
C TYR A 18 17.00 5.96 -7.74
N SER A 19 16.18 6.71 -8.48
CA SER A 19 15.06 7.45 -7.91
C SER A 19 14.04 6.45 -7.36
N GLN A 20 13.98 6.34 -6.03
CA GLN A 20 12.97 5.53 -5.35
C GLN A 20 11.62 6.23 -5.48
N VAL A 21 10.62 5.53 -6.03
CA VAL A 21 9.25 6.06 -6.12
C VAL A 21 8.65 6.12 -4.70
N SER A 22 8.20 7.29 -4.27
CA SER A 22 7.58 7.43 -2.94
C SER A 22 6.12 6.97 -2.94
N ALA A 23 5.56 6.60 -1.78
CA ALA A 23 4.12 6.32 -1.68
C ALA A 23 3.28 7.55 -2.07
N GLN A 24 3.74 8.76 -1.70
CA GLN A 24 3.07 10.00 -2.05
C GLN A 24 2.97 10.18 -3.57
N GLU A 25 4.04 9.89 -4.31
CA GLU A 25 4.04 9.95 -5.77
C GLU A 25 3.10 8.91 -6.39
N ILE A 26 3.03 7.70 -5.82
CA ILE A 26 2.08 6.66 -6.26
C ILE A 26 0.64 7.16 -6.08
N PHE A 27 0.32 7.74 -4.92
CA PHE A 27 -1.01 8.24 -4.57
C PHE A 27 -1.43 9.44 -5.41
N GLU A 28 -0.51 10.34 -5.74
CA GLU A 28 -0.76 11.45 -6.68
C GLU A 28 -1.11 10.96 -8.09
N LYS A 29 -0.46 9.89 -8.55
CA LYS A 29 -0.72 9.26 -9.86
C LYS A 29 -1.93 8.35 -9.85
N TRP A 30 -2.29 7.79 -8.69
CA TRP A 30 -3.33 6.78 -8.54
C TRP A 30 -4.30 7.13 -7.40
N SER A 31 -5.10 8.18 -7.63
CA SER A 31 -6.05 8.70 -6.62
C SER A 31 -7.00 7.65 -6.04
N ALA A 32 -7.45 6.66 -6.82
CA ALA A 32 -8.32 5.60 -6.29
C ALA A 32 -7.61 4.69 -5.27
N LEU A 33 -6.29 4.50 -5.40
CA LEU A 33 -5.49 3.74 -4.43
C LEU A 33 -5.32 4.54 -3.14
N ASP A 34 -5.13 5.86 -3.24
CA ASP A 34 -5.09 6.77 -2.09
C ASP A 34 -6.44 6.82 -1.35
N GLU A 35 -7.54 6.93 -2.08
CA GLU A 35 -8.88 6.92 -1.47
C GLU A 35 -9.17 5.62 -0.71
N TYR A 36 -8.69 4.48 -1.21
CA TYR A 36 -8.75 3.23 -0.47
C TYR A 36 -7.86 3.27 0.77
N HIS A 37 -6.62 3.76 0.63
CA HIS A 37 -5.67 3.90 1.73
C HIS A 37 -6.19 4.79 2.87
N VAL A 38 -6.91 5.87 2.57
CA VAL A 38 -7.50 6.75 3.59
C VAL A 38 -8.47 5.99 4.50
N ILE A 39 -9.35 5.15 3.95
CA ILE A 39 -10.29 4.36 4.76
C ILE A 39 -9.56 3.20 5.45
N MET A 40 -8.60 2.57 4.77
CA MET A 40 -7.75 1.54 5.34
C MET A 40 -7.01 2.04 6.58
N SER A 41 -6.27 3.14 6.48
CA SER A 41 -5.50 3.69 7.61
C SER A 41 -6.39 4.07 8.80
N GLN A 42 -7.59 4.61 8.54
CA GLN A 42 -8.57 4.94 9.56
C GLN A 42 -9.17 3.72 10.28
N THR A 43 -9.04 2.52 9.73
CA THR A 43 -9.56 1.28 10.31
C THR A 43 -8.46 0.36 10.83
N PHE A 44 -7.31 0.32 10.16
CA PHE A 44 -6.15 -0.49 10.51
C PHE A 44 -5.42 0.02 11.76
N HIS A 45 -5.06 1.32 11.82
CA HIS A 45 -4.29 1.84 12.97
C HIS A 45 -5.01 1.71 14.32
N PRO A 46 -6.35 1.90 14.40
CA PRO A 46 -7.08 1.55 15.60
C PRO A 46 -7.02 0.05 15.95
N ALA A 47 -7.11 -0.83 14.94
CA ALA A 47 -7.06 -2.27 15.15
C ALA A 47 -5.68 -2.77 15.65
N GLU A 48 -4.59 -2.07 15.34
CA GLU A 48 -3.26 -2.33 15.94
C GLU A 48 -3.30 -2.24 17.47
N ASN A 49 -4.17 -1.38 18.00
CA ASN A 49 -4.37 -1.12 19.42
C ASN A 49 -5.65 -1.77 19.98
N ASP A 50 -6.11 -2.86 19.38
CA ASP A 50 -7.32 -3.61 19.75
C ASP A 50 -8.64 -2.83 19.68
N ASN A 51 -8.64 -1.63 19.10
CA ASN A 51 -9.85 -0.89 18.82
C ASN A 51 -10.44 -1.32 17.47
N LEU A 52 -11.32 -2.33 17.50
CA LEU A 52 -12.01 -2.85 16.31
C LEU A 52 -13.30 -2.11 15.95
N GLU A 53 -13.71 -1.09 16.72
CA GLU A 53 -14.93 -0.33 16.43
C GLU A 53 -14.89 0.29 15.01
N PRO A 54 -13.80 0.94 14.56
CA PRO A 54 -13.77 1.57 13.25
C PRO A 54 -13.93 0.57 12.09
N ILE A 55 -13.27 -0.59 12.14
CA ILE A 55 -13.45 -1.61 11.09
C ILE A 55 -14.85 -2.24 11.14
N LYS A 56 -15.42 -2.40 12.34
CA LYS A 56 -16.80 -2.91 12.50
C LYS A 56 -17.84 -1.95 11.90
N THR A 57 -17.61 -0.64 11.94
CA THR A 57 -18.55 0.36 11.42
C THR A 57 -18.29 0.76 9.97
N ARG A 58 -17.07 0.59 9.46
CA ARG A 58 -16.65 1.13 8.15
C ARG A 58 -16.16 0.09 7.14
N SER A 59 -16.34 -1.20 7.42
CA SER A 59 -16.02 -2.28 6.47
C SER A 59 -16.77 -2.13 5.13
N GLY A 60 -18.00 -1.64 5.15
CA GLY A 60 -18.76 -1.30 3.94
C GLY A 60 -18.12 -0.17 3.11
N ASP A 61 -17.66 0.91 3.74
CA ASP A 61 -16.94 2.00 3.06
C ASP A 61 -15.67 1.46 2.38
N LEU A 62 -14.97 0.57 3.07
CA LEU A 62 -13.75 -0.06 2.54
C LEU A 62 -14.07 -0.92 1.31
N VAL A 63 -15.18 -1.68 1.32
CA VAL A 63 -15.67 -2.43 0.15
C VAL A 63 -16.02 -1.49 -1.00
N GLU A 64 -16.66 -0.36 -0.74
CA GLU A 64 -16.96 0.64 -1.77
C GLU A 64 -15.67 1.12 -2.45
N LYS A 65 -14.68 1.56 -1.66
CA LYS A 65 -13.39 2.01 -2.19
C LYS A 65 -12.63 0.91 -2.93
N ALA A 66 -12.66 -0.34 -2.44
CA ALA A 66 -12.04 -1.46 -3.14
C ALA A 66 -12.70 -1.74 -4.50
N ASN A 67 -14.02 -1.60 -4.59
CA ASN A 67 -14.75 -1.74 -5.85
C ASN A 67 -14.45 -0.60 -6.83
N LEU A 68 -14.27 0.63 -6.33
CA LEU A 68 -13.87 1.77 -7.15
C LEU A 68 -12.43 1.60 -7.66
N LEU A 69 -11.50 1.22 -6.79
CA LEU A 69 -10.11 0.93 -7.15
C LEU A 69 -10.01 -0.15 -8.24
N ALA A 70 -10.72 -1.27 -8.09
CA ALA A 70 -10.72 -2.36 -9.07
C ALA A 70 -11.33 -1.98 -10.44
N LYS A 71 -12.08 -0.88 -10.52
CA LYS A 71 -12.66 -0.35 -11.77
C LYS A 71 -11.89 0.86 -12.31
N SER A 72 -11.07 1.49 -11.48
CA SER A 72 -10.29 2.67 -11.86
C SER A 72 -9.22 2.31 -12.91
N PRO A 73 -8.85 3.24 -13.79
CA PRO A 73 -7.68 3.06 -14.63
C PRO A 73 -6.42 2.97 -13.76
N ILE A 74 -5.65 1.91 -13.94
CA ILE A 74 -4.31 1.79 -13.35
C ILE A 74 -3.36 2.66 -14.18
N PRO A 75 -2.50 3.50 -13.55
CA PRO A 75 -1.48 4.26 -14.27
C PRO A 75 -0.62 3.35 -15.14
N VAL A 76 -0.23 3.83 -16.32
CA VAL A 76 0.44 3.01 -17.34
C VAL A 76 1.74 2.39 -16.83
N GLU A 77 2.47 3.11 -15.98
CA GLU A 77 3.70 2.65 -15.34
C GLU A 77 3.50 1.52 -14.31
N TYR A 78 2.28 1.35 -13.80
CA TYR A 78 1.94 0.34 -12.79
C TYR A 78 1.03 -0.78 -13.35
N ASN A 79 0.63 -0.72 -14.62
CA ASN A 79 -0.35 -1.64 -15.19
C ASN A 79 0.29 -2.98 -15.63
N THR A 80 0.89 -3.69 -14.67
CA THR A 80 1.41 -5.05 -14.85
C THR A 80 0.34 -6.08 -14.53
N GLU A 81 0.47 -7.30 -15.07
CA GLU A 81 -0.45 -8.40 -14.75
C GLU A 81 -0.50 -8.72 -13.25
N GLU A 82 0.65 -8.59 -12.57
CA GLU A 82 0.79 -8.82 -11.13
C GLU A 82 0.03 -7.77 -10.33
N ILE A 83 0.21 -6.48 -10.60
CA ILE A 83 -0.54 -5.40 -9.93
C ILE A 83 -2.04 -5.55 -10.19
N VAL A 84 -2.46 -5.88 -11.41
CA VAL A 84 -3.86 -6.16 -11.74
C VAL A 84 -4.41 -7.33 -10.91
N ALA A 85 -3.63 -8.39 -10.73
CA ALA A 85 -4.00 -9.53 -9.92
C ALA A 85 -4.11 -9.17 -8.43
N THR A 86 -3.14 -8.42 -7.89
CA THR A 86 -3.12 -8.00 -6.49
C THR A 86 -4.23 -7.00 -6.17
N VAL A 87 -4.62 -6.11 -7.09
CA VAL A 87 -5.82 -5.26 -6.93
C VAL A 87 -7.10 -6.10 -6.85
N LYS A 88 -7.23 -7.15 -7.66
CA LYS A 88 -8.38 -8.08 -7.58
C LYS A 88 -8.38 -8.88 -6.27
N LYS A 89 -7.19 -9.29 -5.81
CA LYS A 89 -7.00 -9.95 -4.50
C LYS A 89 -7.46 -9.02 -3.38
N LEU A 90 -6.99 -7.78 -3.36
CA LEU A 90 -7.40 -6.75 -2.40
C LEU A 90 -8.93 -6.62 -2.37
N GLN A 91 -9.58 -6.42 -3.53
CA GLN A 91 -11.04 -6.32 -3.61
C GLN A 91 -11.77 -7.54 -3.03
N LYS A 92 -11.29 -8.75 -3.34
CA LYS A 92 -11.87 -9.99 -2.85
C LYS A 92 -11.72 -10.11 -1.33
N GLU A 93 -10.54 -9.79 -0.81
CA GLU A 93 -10.24 -9.88 0.62
C GLU A 93 -10.95 -8.79 1.43
N THR A 94 -11.12 -7.59 0.89
CA THR A 94 -11.96 -6.54 1.52
C THR A 94 -13.40 -7.04 1.71
N LYS A 95 -13.98 -7.68 0.68
CA LYS A 95 -15.32 -8.27 0.77
C LYS A 95 -15.39 -9.43 1.76
N ALA A 96 -14.31 -10.21 1.88
CA ALA A 96 -14.23 -11.27 2.87
C ALA A 96 -14.18 -10.71 4.29
N LEU A 97 -13.43 -9.64 4.52
CA LEU A 97 -13.37 -8.93 5.80
C LEU A 97 -14.74 -8.33 6.19
N ASP A 98 -15.44 -7.67 5.26
CA ASP A 98 -16.79 -7.15 5.49
C ASP A 98 -17.79 -8.27 5.87
N LYS A 99 -17.68 -9.43 5.20
CA LYS A 99 -18.46 -10.62 5.57
C LYS A 99 -18.11 -11.13 6.97
N LEU A 100 -16.83 -11.15 7.35
CA LEU A 100 -16.41 -11.51 8.71
C LEU A 100 -17.00 -10.55 9.73
N VAL A 101 -16.91 -9.24 9.50
CA VAL A 101 -17.47 -8.21 10.37
C VAL A 101 -18.99 -8.36 10.55
N SER A 102 -19.70 -8.70 9.46
CA SER A 102 -21.15 -8.86 9.47
C SER A 102 -21.63 -10.18 10.07
N ASP A 103 -20.76 -11.19 10.20
CA ASP A 103 -21.11 -12.48 10.77
C ASP A 103 -21.05 -12.42 12.30
N LYS A 104 -22.20 -12.66 12.94
CA LYS A 104 -22.36 -12.70 14.41
C LYS A 104 -21.51 -13.78 15.10
N LYS A 105 -20.96 -14.73 14.34
CA LYS A 105 -20.09 -15.80 14.85
C LYS A 105 -18.61 -15.47 14.78
N SER A 106 -18.22 -14.42 14.06
CA SER A 106 -16.81 -14.02 13.96
C SER A 106 -16.32 -13.49 15.30
N THR A 107 -15.12 -13.89 15.69
CA THR A 107 -14.43 -13.33 16.85
C THR A 107 -13.67 -12.06 16.48
N ASP A 108 -13.35 -11.27 17.50
CA ASP A 108 -12.55 -10.07 17.36
C ASP A 108 -11.14 -10.39 16.82
N GLU A 109 -10.56 -11.52 17.23
CA GLU A 109 -9.29 -12.01 16.68
C GLU A 109 -9.37 -12.30 15.18
N GLN A 110 -10.48 -12.89 14.70
CA GLN A 110 -10.66 -13.16 13.27
C GLN A 110 -10.77 -11.87 12.46
N ILE A 111 -11.48 -10.87 13.00
CA ILE A 111 -11.59 -9.55 12.36
C ILE A 111 -10.22 -8.85 12.35
N LYS A 112 -9.48 -8.89 13.47
CA LYS A 112 -8.13 -8.33 13.59
C LYS A 112 -7.16 -8.98 12.60
N GLN A 113 -7.14 -10.31 12.51
CA GLN A 113 -6.33 -11.02 11.54
C GLN A 113 -6.73 -10.67 10.09
N GLY A 114 -8.02 -10.54 9.83
CA GLY A 114 -8.53 -10.16 8.52
C GLY A 114 -8.06 -8.77 8.07
N ILE A 115 -8.11 -7.76 8.95
CA ILE A 115 -7.63 -6.41 8.60
C ILE A 115 -6.11 -6.33 8.51
N MET A 116 -5.36 -7.09 9.31
CA MET A 116 -3.90 -7.18 9.19
C MET A 116 -3.49 -7.76 7.84
N GLY A 117 -4.08 -8.89 7.44
CA GLY A 117 -3.81 -9.49 6.13
C GLY A 117 -4.23 -8.58 4.97
N LEU A 118 -5.36 -7.88 5.10
CA LEU A 118 -5.80 -6.94 4.07
C LEU A 118 -4.86 -5.74 3.91
N HIS A 119 -4.27 -5.27 5.01
CA HIS A 119 -3.23 -4.23 4.98
C HIS A 119 -1.96 -4.75 4.30
N ASP A 120 -1.55 -5.99 4.53
CA ASP A 120 -0.40 -6.60 3.84
C ASP A 120 -0.60 -6.65 2.32
N VAL A 121 -1.80 -7.01 1.84
CA VAL A 121 -2.12 -6.97 0.40
C VAL A 121 -2.06 -5.56 -0.17
N PHE A 122 -2.46 -4.55 0.61
CA PHE A 122 -2.30 -3.16 0.18
C PHE A 122 -0.82 -2.79 0.04
N HIS A 123 0.03 -3.18 1.00
CA HIS A 123 1.47 -2.95 0.92
C HIS A 123 2.13 -3.73 -0.23
N GLU A 124 1.64 -4.91 -0.57
CA GLU A 124 2.07 -5.67 -1.75
C GLU A 124 1.90 -4.83 -3.03
N ILE A 125 0.75 -4.17 -3.21
CA ILE A 125 0.52 -3.25 -4.35
C ILE A 125 1.51 -2.09 -4.33
N VAL A 126 1.71 -1.45 -3.17
CA VAL A 126 2.63 -0.31 -3.05
C VAL A 126 4.07 -0.73 -3.32
N GLY A 127 4.50 -1.91 -2.84
CA GLY A 127 5.83 -2.46 -3.09
C GLY A 127 6.05 -2.79 -4.57
N LEU A 128 5.06 -3.38 -5.24
CA LEU A 128 5.10 -3.63 -6.69
C LEU A 128 5.22 -2.34 -7.49
N CYS A 129 4.52 -1.26 -7.10
CA CYS A 129 4.66 0.05 -7.73
C CYS A 129 6.06 0.65 -7.55
N ARG A 130 6.77 0.29 -6.47
CA ARG A 130 8.14 0.74 -6.19
C ARG A 130 9.21 -0.12 -6.82
N GLN A 131 8.86 -1.32 -7.29
CA GLN A 131 9.80 -2.36 -7.71
C GLN A 131 10.71 -2.79 -6.54
N ASP A 132 10.17 -2.80 -5.33
CA ASP A 132 10.87 -3.30 -4.14
C ASP A 132 10.90 -4.84 -4.22
N ASP A 133 12.09 -5.46 -4.14
CA ASP A 133 12.23 -6.92 -4.05
C ASP A 133 11.50 -7.45 -2.80
N HIS A 134 10.63 -8.44 -2.99
CA HIS A 134 9.83 -9.08 -1.93
C HIS A 134 10.61 -10.13 -1.13
#